data_AF-A0A1E4G6Z0-F1
#
_entry.id   AF-A0A1E4G6Z0-F1
#
_cell.length_a   1.000
_cell.length_b   1.000
_cell.length_c   1.000
_cell.angle_alpha   90.00
_cell.angle_beta   90.00
_cell.angle_gamma   90.00
#
_symmetry.space_group_name_H-M   'P 1'
#
loop_
_entity.id
_entity.type
_entity.pdbx_description
1 polymer ?
#
loop_
_entity_poly.entity_id
_entity_poly.type
_entity_poly.pdbx_seq_one_letter_code
_entity_poly.pdbx_strand_id
1 'polypeptide(L)'
;MSLAETIVALFLLTAGVLVAVTAFQRSLVYQRDSTRLRQAGLLAQNYFAQLARYRDLYPGSNWPAYWSGYAPDRFREEPFAVEVRCTVPEVLSPCASLEQPYGGRARRLPDSAVQVEILLDWGGPQRQFRYVGLLAPPTPVLQSVRLTRLGSGSLAQNGHAVWQAEALDGSGYAIPGACFRWSVDTDGSTHQPGMGTLNPTADRSGREMWVFHRIYRPDEVVAYAPGRVKVTAVCRLNGVERSAVAPLELLP
;
A
#
# COMPACT_ATOMS: atom_id res chain seq x y z
N MET A 1 -8.19 -33.26 -71.43
CA MET A 1 -8.95 -33.05 -70.19
C MET A 1 -10.28 -33.76 -70.30
N SER A 2 -10.59 -34.64 -69.36
CA SER A 2 -11.90 -35.30 -69.32
C SER A 2 -12.93 -34.43 -68.59
N LEU A 3 -14.21 -34.59 -68.91
CA LEU A 3 -15.30 -33.84 -68.27
C LEU A 3 -15.37 -34.09 -66.74
N ALA A 4 -14.96 -35.27 -66.28
CA ALA A 4 -14.85 -35.60 -64.86
C ALA A 4 -13.73 -34.81 -64.17
N GLU A 5 -12.60 -34.62 -64.85
CA GLU A 5 -11.43 -33.89 -64.35
C GLU A 5 -11.73 -32.39 -64.19
N THR A 6 -12.48 -31.79 -65.12
CA THR A 6 -12.95 -30.41 -64.99
C THR A 6 -13.97 -30.22 -63.87
N ILE A 7 -14.89 -31.18 -63.66
CA ILE A 7 -15.85 -31.12 -62.54
C ILE A 7 -15.11 -31.19 -61.18
N VAL A 8 -14.16 -32.10 -61.03
CA VAL A 8 -13.36 -32.22 -59.80
C VAL A 8 -12.52 -30.96 -59.56
N ALA A 9 -11.90 -30.41 -60.61
CA ALA A 9 -11.13 -29.17 -60.51
C ALA A 9 -12.01 -27.98 -60.07
N LEU A 10 -13.24 -27.86 -60.60
CA LEU A 10 -14.20 -26.84 -60.17
C LEU A 10 -14.61 -26.99 -58.70
N PHE A 11 -14.83 -28.22 -58.23
CA PHE A 11 -15.13 -28.48 -56.81
C PHE A 11 -13.97 -28.12 -55.88
N LEU A 12 -12.75 -28.49 -56.24
CA LEU A 12 -11.56 -28.15 -55.45
C LEU A 12 -11.32 -26.63 -55.42
N LEU A 13 -11.52 -25.96 -56.55
CA LEU A 13 -11.34 -24.52 -56.66
C LEU A 13 -12.39 -23.76 -55.85
N THR A 14 -13.66 -24.16 -55.92
CA THR A 14 -14.73 -23.56 -55.11
C THR A 14 -14.53 -23.79 -53.61
N ALA A 15 -14.15 -25.01 -53.21
CA ALA A 15 -13.81 -25.31 -51.81
C ALA A 15 -12.61 -24.49 -51.33
N GLY A 16 -11.55 -24.38 -52.14
CA GLY A 16 -10.37 -23.57 -51.83
C GLY A 16 -10.69 -22.08 -51.68
N VAL A 17 -11.52 -21.54 -52.57
CA VAL A 17 -11.98 -20.14 -52.49
C VAL A 17 -12.82 -19.90 -51.23
N LEU A 18 -13.73 -20.81 -50.88
CA LEU A 18 -14.52 -20.72 -49.64
C LEU A 18 -13.64 -20.71 -48.39
N VAL A 19 -12.65 -21.59 -48.31
CA VAL A 19 -11.70 -21.62 -47.19
C VAL A 19 -10.88 -20.33 -47.13
N ALA A 20 -10.39 -19.84 -48.26
CA ALA A 20 -9.64 -18.58 -48.32
C ALA A 20 -10.47 -17.37 -47.86
N VAL A 21 -11.73 -17.28 -48.32
CA VAL A 21 -12.65 -16.19 -47.94
C VAL A 21 -12.95 -16.22 -46.45
N THR A 22 -13.24 -17.39 -45.89
CA THR A 22 -13.53 -17.52 -44.45
C THR A 22 -12.30 -17.19 -43.59
N ALA A 23 -11.11 -17.62 -44.00
CA ALA A 23 -9.86 -17.26 -43.34
C ALA A 23 -9.58 -15.75 -43.40
N PHE A 24 -9.82 -15.13 -44.55
CA PHE A 24 -9.66 -13.68 -44.73
C PHE A 24 -10.64 -12.89 -43.86
N GLN A 25 -11.91 -13.28 -43.81
CA GLN A 25 -12.92 -12.65 -42.95
C GLN A 25 -12.54 -12.76 -41.47
N ARG A 26 -12.08 -13.94 -41.02
CA ARG A 26 -11.59 -14.12 -39.64
C ARG A 26 -10.39 -13.24 -39.36
N SER A 27 -9.42 -13.18 -40.26
CA SER A 27 -8.23 -12.32 -40.13
C SER A 27 -8.63 -10.84 -39.94
N LEU A 28 -9.58 -10.33 -40.72
CA LEU A 28 -10.07 -8.95 -40.58
C LEU A 28 -10.73 -8.69 -39.23
N VAL A 29 -11.53 -9.64 -38.73
CA VAL A 29 -12.15 -9.52 -37.39
C VAL A 29 -11.07 -9.51 -36.32
N TYR A 30 -10.08 -10.41 -36.38
CA TYR A 30 -8.97 -10.44 -35.44
C TYR A 30 -8.13 -9.17 -35.48
N GLN A 31 -7.82 -8.62 -36.66
CA GLN A 31 -7.09 -7.36 -36.79
C GLN A 31 -7.88 -6.19 -36.18
N ARG A 32 -9.20 -6.14 -36.38
CA ARG A 32 -10.07 -5.14 -35.75
C ARG A 32 -10.06 -5.27 -34.24
N ASP A 33 -10.28 -6.48 -33.71
CA ASP A 33 -10.32 -6.73 -32.27
C ASP A 33 -8.94 -6.46 -31.62
N SER A 34 -7.84 -6.83 -32.27
CA SER A 34 -6.48 -6.48 -31.83
C SER A 34 -6.25 -4.97 -31.80
N THR A 35 -6.77 -4.24 -32.79
CA THR A 35 -6.68 -2.77 -32.82
C THR A 35 -7.49 -2.16 -31.69
N ARG A 36 -8.70 -2.68 -31.42
CA ARG A 36 -9.55 -2.25 -30.30
C ARG A 36 -8.90 -2.50 -28.95
N LEU A 37 -8.28 -3.67 -28.75
CA LEU A 37 -7.53 -3.97 -27.53
C LEU A 37 -6.39 -2.99 -27.28
N ARG A 38 -5.63 -2.64 -28.34
CA ARG A 38 -4.56 -1.64 -28.22
C ARG A 38 -5.12 -0.26 -27.86
N GLN A 39 -6.21 0.16 -28.51
CA GLN A 39 -6.89 1.42 -28.20
C GLN A 39 -7.41 1.45 -26.76
N ALA A 40 -8.06 0.37 -26.30
CA ALA A 40 -8.56 0.24 -24.94
C ALA A 40 -7.42 0.30 -23.91
N GLY A 41 -6.29 -0.35 -24.19
CA GLY A 41 -5.11 -0.28 -23.33
C GLY A 41 -4.55 1.13 -23.18
N LEU A 42 -4.40 1.87 -24.28
CA LEU A 42 -3.97 3.27 -24.25
C LEU A 42 -4.97 4.15 -23.50
N LEU A 43 -6.26 3.94 -23.74
CA LEU A 43 -7.31 4.72 -23.10
C LEU A 43 -7.35 4.50 -21.58
N ALA A 44 -7.26 3.24 -21.14
CA ALA A 44 -7.16 2.90 -19.73
C ALA A 44 -5.94 3.54 -19.06
N GLN A 45 -4.77 3.51 -19.71
CA GLN A 45 -3.56 4.15 -19.20
C GLN A 45 -3.72 5.68 -19.10
N ASN A 46 -4.35 6.31 -20.08
CA ASN A 46 -4.62 7.75 -20.05
C ASN A 46 -5.55 8.11 -18.88
N TYR A 47 -6.62 7.34 -18.65
CA TYR A 47 -7.52 7.55 -17.52
C TYR A 47 -6.82 7.33 -16.18
N PHE A 48 -6.03 6.26 -16.06
CA PHE A 48 -5.24 6.02 -14.86
C PHE A 48 -4.26 7.18 -14.60
N ALA A 49 -3.60 7.70 -15.64
CA ALA A 49 -2.72 8.86 -15.53
C ALA A 49 -3.47 10.14 -15.14
N GLN A 50 -4.70 10.35 -15.60
CA GLN A 50 -5.53 11.48 -15.18
C GLN A 50 -5.88 11.38 -13.68
N LEU A 51 -6.33 10.21 -13.22
CA LEU A 51 -6.56 9.94 -11.79
C LEU A 51 -5.29 10.16 -10.96
N ALA A 52 -4.13 9.77 -11.49
CA ALA A 52 -2.85 10.03 -10.84
C ALA A 52 -2.47 11.52 -10.80
N ARG A 53 -2.98 12.37 -11.69
CA ARG A 53 -2.81 13.83 -11.58
C ARG A 53 -3.71 14.43 -10.51
N TYR A 54 -4.92 13.91 -10.33
CA TYR A 54 -5.80 14.33 -9.23
C TYR A 54 -5.18 14.05 -7.85
N ARG A 55 -4.40 12.97 -7.73
CA ARG A 55 -3.57 12.72 -6.54
C ARG A 55 -2.71 13.92 -6.18
N ASP A 56 -1.97 14.46 -7.15
CA ASP A 56 -0.98 15.52 -6.89
C ASP A 56 -1.61 16.84 -6.42
N LEU A 57 -2.91 17.01 -6.69
CA LEU A 57 -3.71 18.16 -6.29
C LEU A 57 -4.52 17.92 -5.00
N TYR A 58 -4.41 16.73 -4.39
CA TYR A 58 -5.21 16.36 -3.22
C TYR A 58 -4.82 17.18 -1.98
N PRO A 59 -5.73 18.02 -1.44
CA PRO A 59 -5.45 18.91 -0.33
C PRO A 59 -5.70 18.18 0.99
N GLY A 60 -4.67 17.51 1.53
CA GLY A 60 -4.63 17.17 2.95
C GLY A 60 -5.11 15.77 3.34
N SER A 61 -5.73 15.68 4.52
CA SER A 61 -5.85 14.45 5.30
C SER A 61 -6.98 13.52 4.84
N ASN A 62 -6.74 12.21 4.99
CA ASN A 62 -7.70 11.10 4.80
C ASN A 62 -7.89 10.63 3.34
N TRP A 63 -6.76 10.23 2.72
CA TRP A 63 -6.68 9.71 1.36
C TRP A 63 -7.76 8.64 1.06
N PRO A 64 -7.97 7.60 1.89
CA PRO A 64 -9.05 6.64 1.65
C PRO A 64 -10.45 7.23 1.63
N ALA A 65 -10.77 8.20 2.49
CA ALA A 65 -12.12 8.75 2.56
C ALA A 65 -12.51 9.40 1.24
N TYR A 66 -11.59 10.15 0.62
CA TYR A 66 -11.79 10.76 -0.69
C TYR A 66 -12.14 9.71 -1.76
N TRP A 67 -11.37 8.61 -1.81
CA TRP A 67 -11.54 7.57 -2.83
C TRP A 67 -12.67 6.59 -2.52
N SER A 68 -13.01 6.39 -1.25
CA SER A 68 -14.12 5.53 -0.83
C SER A 68 -15.49 6.12 -1.21
N GLY A 69 -15.57 7.45 -1.31
CA GLY A 69 -16.74 8.17 -1.80
C GLY A 69 -16.79 8.34 -3.31
N TYR A 70 -15.76 7.87 -4.05
CA TYR A 70 -15.71 7.97 -5.49
C TYR A 70 -16.77 7.04 -6.10
N ALA A 71 -17.86 7.64 -6.60
CA ALA A 71 -18.90 6.89 -7.29
C ALA A 71 -18.33 6.26 -8.56
N PRO A 72 -18.75 5.03 -8.92
CA PRO A 72 -18.32 4.43 -10.18
C PRO A 72 -18.69 5.32 -11.36
N ASP A 73 -17.68 5.84 -12.07
CA ASP A 73 -17.92 6.64 -13.26
C ASP A 73 -18.22 5.71 -14.43
N ARG A 74 -19.41 5.87 -14.99
CA ARG A 74 -19.85 5.14 -16.18
C ARG A 74 -20.15 6.13 -17.29
N PHE A 75 -19.40 6.02 -18.37
CA PHE A 75 -19.57 6.90 -19.52
C PHE A 75 -19.23 6.16 -20.81
N ARG A 76 -19.49 6.82 -21.94
CA ARG A 76 -19.30 6.26 -23.27
C ARG A 76 -18.25 7.07 -24.01
N GLU A 77 -17.22 6.38 -24.48
CA GLU A 77 -16.18 6.94 -25.34
C GLU A 77 -16.04 6.03 -26.54
N GLU A 78 -16.77 6.37 -27.61
CA GLU A 78 -16.91 5.52 -28.80
C GLU A 78 -15.58 4.94 -29.27
N PRO A 79 -15.46 3.60 -29.41
CA PRO A 79 -16.51 2.57 -29.36
C PRO A 79 -16.80 1.95 -27.98
N PHE A 80 -16.19 2.44 -26.91
CA PHE A 80 -16.13 1.79 -25.61
C PHE A 80 -17.22 2.31 -24.66
N ALA A 81 -17.85 1.41 -23.93
CA ALA A 81 -18.46 1.70 -22.64
C ALA A 81 -17.38 1.58 -21.56
N VAL A 82 -17.16 2.65 -20.82
CA VAL A 82 -16.10 2.74 -19.81
C VAL A 82 -16.73 2.75 -18.42
N GLU A 83 -16.20 1.91 -17.53
CA GLU A 83 -16.53 1.92 -16.11
C GLU A 83 -15.24 2.02 -15.29
N VAL A 84 -15.17 3.04 -14.42
CA VAL A 84 -14.05 3.25 -13.50
C VAL A 84 -14.53 2.98 -12.07
N ARG A 85 -13.82 2.13 -11.35
CA ARG A 85 -14.10 1.79 -9.94
C ARG A 85 -12.86 2.02 -9.11
N CYS A 86 -13.02 2.73 -8.01
CA CYS A 86 -11.98 2.96 -7.02
C CYS A 86 -12.32 2.19 -5.75
N THR A 87 -11.36 1.44 -5.22
CA THR A 87 -11.51 0.68 -3.97
C THR A 87 -10.27 0.90 -3.11
N VAL A 88 -10.42 0.91 -1.79
CA VAL A 88 -9.28 1.04 -0.87
C VAL A 88 -8.94 -0.36 -0.36
N PRO A 89 -7.90 -1.02 -0.90
CA PRO A 89 -7.51 -2.35 -0.43
C PRO A 89 -6.80 -2.25 0.93
N GLU A 90 -6.90 -3.32 1.72
CA GLU A 90 -6.03 -3.51 2.88
C GLU A 90 -4.63 -3.86 2.40
N VAL A 91 -3.64 -3.02 2.72
CA VAL A 91 -2.23 -3.24 2.35
C VAL A 91 -1.45 -3.73 3.55
N LEU A 92 -0.68 -4.80 3.38
CA LEU A 92 0.16 -5.40 4.41
C LEU A 92 1.64 -5.21 4.10
N SER A 93 2.46 -5.00 5.15
CA SER A 93 3.91 -4.83 5.03
C SER A 93 4.67 -5.91 5.80
N PRO A 94 5.67 -6.57 5.20
CA PRO A 94 6.23 -6.30 3.87
C PRO A 94 5.40 -6.84 2.70
N CYS A 95 4.64 -7.92 2.91
CA CYS A 95 3.69 -8.46 1.94
C CYS A 95 2.67 -9.37 2.64
N ALA A 96 1.56 -9.66 1.96
CA ALA A 96 0.48 -10.48 2.51
C ALA A 96 0.95 -11.87 2.97
N SER A 97 1.79 -12.55 2.19
CA SER A 97 2.26 -13.90 2.51
C SER A 97 3.11 -13.95 3.78
N LEU A 98 3.95 -12.94 4.02
CA LEU A 98 4.78 -12.88 5.23
C LEU A 98 3.99 -12.44 6.46
N GLU A 99 2.90 -11.69 6.26
CA GLU A 99 2.04 -11.24 7.35
C GLU A 99 0.92 -12.24 7.69
N GLN A 100 0.66 -13.22 6.84
CA GLN A 100 -0.36 -14.27 7.04
C GLN A 100 -0.27 -15.00 8.40
N PRO A 101 0.92 -15.41 8.90
CA PRO A 101 1.02 -16.10 10.20
C PRO A 101 0.58 -15.25 11.40
N TYR A 102 0.56 -13.93 11.25
CA TYR A 102 0.25 -12.99 12.32
C TYR A 102 -1.25 -12.66 12.39
N GLY A 103 -2.05 -13.03 11.38
CA GLY A 103 -3.50 -12.87 11.38
C GLY A 103 -3.95 -11.46 11.75
N GLY A 104 -4.74 -11.33 12.83
CA GLY A 104 -5.19 -10.02 13.33
C GLY A 104 -4.08 -9.08 13.83
N ARG A 105 -2.86 -9.59 14.04
CA ARG A 105 -1.65 -8.81 14.39
C ARG A 105 -0.78 -8.49 13.18
N ALA A 106 -1.24 -8.80 11.97
CA ALA A 106 -0.57 -8.44 10.74
C ALA A 106 -0.33 -6.93 10.67
N ARG A 107 0.83 -6.53 10.15
CA ARG A 107 1.18 -5.13 10.00
C ARG A 107 0.44 -4.53 8.81
N ARG A 108 -0.59 -3.76 9.13
CA ARG A 108 -1.42 -3.02 8.18
C ARG A 108 -0.79 -1.67 7.88
N LEU A 109 -0.84 -1.28 6.62
CA LEU A 109 -0.47 0.03 6.13
C LEU A 109 -1.75 0.78 5.74
N PRO A 110 -2.40 1.47 6.69
CA PRO A 110 -3.58 2.27 6.37
C PRO A 110 -3.19 3.36 5.36
N ASP A 111 -4.18 3.76 4.56
CA ASP A 111 -4.11 4.92 3.67
C ASP A 111 -2.97 4.86 2.62
N SER A 112 -2.49 3.66 2.30
CA SER A 112 -1.26 3.49 1.51
C SER A 112 -1.48 3.23 0.02
N ALA A 113 -2.68 2.81 -0.39
CA ALA A 113 -3.01 2.64 -1.80
C ALA A 113 -4.52 2.71 -2.04
N VAL A 114 -4.87 3.05 -3.27
CA VAL A 114 -6.22 2.92 -3.85
C VAL A 114 -6.08 2.05 -5.09
N GLN A 115 -6.89 1.01 -5.19
CA GLN A 115 -6.99 0.20 -6.39
C GLN A 115 -7.99 0.84 -7.34
N VAL A 116 -7.52 1.16 -8.54
CA VAL A 116 -8.33 1.67 -9.64
C VAL A 116 -8.52 0.54 -10.64
N GLU A 117 -9.77 0.21 -10.91
CA GLU A 117 -10.18 -0.74 -11.93
C GLU A 117 -10.90 0.01 -13.06
N ILE A 118 -10.39 -0.11 -14.28
CA ILE A 118 -10.97 0.48 -15.48
C ILE A 118 -11.38 -0.65 -16.40
N LEU A 119 -12.68 -0.76 -16.63
CA LEU A 119 -13.29 -1.72 -17.54
C LEU A 119 -13.72 -1.01 -18.81
N LEU A 120 -13.27 -1.50 -19.96
CA LEU A 120 -13.69 -1.03 -21.28
C LEU A 120 -14.37 -2.16 -22.04
N ASP A 121 -15.63 -1.98 -22.42
CA ASP A 121 -16.43 -2.95 -23.19
C ASP A 121 -16.78 -2.39 -24.57
N TRP A 122 -16.58 -3.17 -25.64
CA TRP A 122 -16.97 -2.81 -27.02
C TRP A 122 -17.75 -3.93 -27.74
N GLY A 123 -18.34 -4.88 -27.01
CA GLY A 123 -19.11 -5.97 -27.63
C GLY A 123 -19.45 -7.14 -26.72
N GLY A 124 -19.53 -6.94 -25.41
CA GLY A 124 -19.89 -7.94 -24.42
C GLY A 124 -18.68 -8.65 -23.78
N PRO A 125 -18.90 -9.76 -23.04
CA PRO A 125 -17.91 -10.35 -22.13
C PRO A 125 -16.61 -10.84 -22.77
N GLN A 126 -16.62 -11.15 -24.07
CA GLN A 126 -15.42 -11.57 -24.82
C GLN A 126 -14.68 -10.40 -25.48
N ARG A 127 -15.26 -9.20 -25.44
CA ARG A 127 -14.74 -7.96 -26.03
C ARG A 127 -14.67 -6.87 -24.96
N GLN A 128 -14.00 -7.24 -23.88
CA GLN A 128 -13.73 -6.38 -22.75
C GLN A 128 -12.23 -6.33 -22.47
N PHE A 129 -11.78 -5.19 -21.95
CA PHE A 129 -10.43 -4.98 -21.46
C PHE A 129 -10.51 -4.47 -20.04
N ARG A 130 -9.82 -5.15 -19.12
CA ARG A 130 -9.76 -4.79 -17.70
C ARG A 130 -8.36 -4.36 -17.35
N TYR A 131 -8.23 -3.12 -16.90
CA TYR A 131 -6.99 -2.57 -16.37
C TYR A 131 -7.13 -2.38 -14.87
N VAL A 132 -6.19 -2.91 -14.09
CA VAL A 132 -6.15 -2.74 -12.64
C VAL A 132 -4.81 -2.14 -12.26
N GLY A 133 -4.84 -1.00 -11.59
CA GLY A 133 -3.67 -0.29 -11.11
C GLY A 133 -3.79 0.10 -9.64
N LEU A 134 -2.65 0.33 -8.98
CA LEU A 134 -2.59 0.85 -7.63
C LEU A 134 -2.09 2.30 -7.66
N LEU A 135 -2.87 3.20 -7.07
CA LEU A 135 -2.52 4.59 -6.88
C LEU A 135 -2.11 4.82 -5.43
N ALA A 136 -0.84 5.14 -5.21
CA ALA A 136 -0.33 5.55 -3.90
C ALA A 136 -0.79 6.99 -3.57
N PRO A 137 -0.93 7.36 -2.28
CA PRO A 137 -1.11 8.75 -1.87
C PRO A 137 0.06 9.63 -2.33
N PRO A 138 -0.10 10.98 -2.32
CA PRO A 138 1.03 11.89 -2.49
C PRO A 138 2.15 11.53 -1.52
N THR A 139 3.39 11.55 -1.99
CA THR A 139 4.56 11.20 -1.17
C THR A 139 4.67 12.17 0.01
N PRO A 140 4.45 11.72 1.26
CA PRO A 140 4.51 12.61 2.40
C PRO A 140 5.97 13.02 2.67
N VAL A 141 6.16 14.27 3.07
CA VAL A 141 7.47 14.81 3.47
C VAL A 141 7.59 14.71 4.98
N LEU A 142 8.45 13.81 5.46
CA LEU A 142 8.70 13.65 6.91
C LEU A 142 9.36 14.91 7.47
N GLN A 143 8.64 15.64 8.31
CA GLN A 143 9.13 16.86 8.92
C GLN A 143 9.64 16.62 10.34
N SER A 144 8.85 15.92 11.15
CA SER A 144 9.19 15.65 12.55
C SER A 144 8.61 14.32 13.04
N VAL A 145 9.10 13.86 14.18
CA VAL A 145 8.50 12.77 14.95
C VAL A 145 8.00 13.37 16.25
N ARG A 146 6.78 13.00 16.66
CA ARG A 146 6.22 13.29 17.97
C ARG A 146 6.25 12.03 18.80
N LEU A 147 6.64 12.18 20.06
CA LEU A 147 6.69 11.11 21.02
C LEU A 147 5.80 11.47 22.21
N THR A 148 4.79 10.65 22.47
CA THR A 148 3.78 10.86 23.50
C THR A 148 3.81 9.69 24.46
N ARG A 149 3.90 9.98 25.76
CA ARG A 149 3.71 8.97 26.79
C ARG A 149 2.23 8.85 27.13
N LEU A 150 1.70 7.63 27.12
CA LEU A 150 0.35 7.34 27.61
C LEU A 150 0.46 7.12 29.13
N GLY A 151 -0.08 8.07 29.89
CA GLY A 151 0.02 8.12 31.35
C GLY A 151 1.14 9.02 31.85
N SER A 152 1.27 9.13 33.19
CA SER A 152 2.20 10.05 33.87
C SER A 152 2.95 9.37 35.02
N GLY A 153 3.90 10.08 35.62
CA GLY A 153 4.62 9.64 36.83
C GLY A 153 5.87 8.80 36.57
N SER A 154 6.61 8.47 37.61
CA SER A 154 7.83 7.64 37.52
C SER A 154 7.47 6.15 37.55
N LEU A 155 8.33 5.27 37.03
CA LEU A 155 8.07 3.83 36.99
C LEU A 155 8.69 3.10 38.19
N ALA A 156 7.84 2.46 38.99
CA ALA A 156 8.28 1.47 39.99
C ALA A 156 8.90 0.24 39.33
N GLN A 157 9.64 -0.57 40.09
CA GLN A 157 10.15 -1.87 39.63
C GLN A 157 9.03 -2.73 39.04
N ASN A 158 9.28 -3.38 37.89
CA ASN A 158 8.29 -4.11 37.08
C ASN A 158 7.14 -3.27 36.50
N GLY A 159 7.09 -1.97 36.78
CA GLY A 159 6.19 -1.03 36.14
C GLY A 159 6.53 -0.84 34.66
N HIS A 160 5.55 -0.37 33.89
CA HIS A 160 5.74 -0.04 32.49
C HIS A 160 5.07 1.28 32.13
N ALA A 161 5.67 1.97 31.16
CA ALA A 161 5.07 3.10 30.46
C ALA A 161 4.75 2.67 29.03
N VAL A 162 3.60 3.08 28.52
CA VAL A 162 3.28 2.93 27.11
C VAL A 162 3.66 4.25 26.41
N TRP A 163 4.40 4.13 25.32
CA TRP A 163 4.81 5.25 24.49
C TRP A 163 4.22 5.10 23.10
N GLN A 164 3.79 6.22 22.53
CA GLN A 164 3.26 6.32 21.18
C GLN A 164 4.12 7.28 20.36
N ALA A 165 4.46 6.88 19.14
CA ALA A 165 5.19 7.68 18.17
C ALA A 165 4.32 8.00 16.96
N GLU A 166 4.37 9.26 16.54
CA GLU A 166 3.70 9.77 15.35
C GLU A 166 4.72 10.47 14.45
N ALA A 167 4.65 10.22 13.15
CA ALA A 167 5.45 10.93 12.16
C ALA A 167 4.58 12.03 11.60
N LEU A 168 5.07 13.26 11.59
CA LEU A 168 4.32 14.43 11.14
C LEU A 168 4.91 14.96 9.84
N ASP A 169 4.03 15.33 8.91
CA ASP A 169 4.40 15.99 7.67
C ASP A 169 4.67 17.49 7.86
N GLY A 170 5.00 18.18 6.77
CA GLY A 170 5.25 19.64 6.77
C GLY A 170 4.04 20.50 7.15
N SER A 171 2.83 19.93 7.09
CA SER A 171 1.57 20.57 7.50
C SER A 171 1.15 20.18 8.92
N GLY A 172 1.92 19.34 9.60
CA GLY A 172 1.64 18.88 10.97
C GLY A 172 0.66 17.71 11.05
N TYR A 173 0.29 17.08 9.94
CA TYR A 173 -0.58 15.90 9.91
C TYR A 173 0.23 14.61 10.13
N ALA A 174 -0.40 13.64 10.80
CA ALA A 174 0.19 12.34 11.03
C ALA A 174 0.29 11.53 9.73
N ILE A 175 1.40 10.82 9.55
CA ILE A 175 1.65 9.95 8.39
C ILE A 175 1.21 8.51 8.75
N PRO A 176 0.06 8.01 8.26
CA PRO A 176 -0.59 6.75 8.68
C PRO A 176 0.23 5.46 8.41
N GLY A 177 1.06 5.45 7.37
CA GLY A 177 1.93 4.30 7.04
C GLY A 177 3.33 4.35 7.67
N ALA A 178 3.64 5.37 8.48
CA ALA A 178 4.96 5.53 9.07
C ALA A 178 5.24 4.47 10.14
N CYS A 179 6.51 4.06 10.18
CA CYS A 179 6.99 2.98 11.03
C CYS A 179 8.19 3.46 11.83
N PHE A 180 8.38 2.89 13.02
CA PHE A 180 9.34 3.41 13.99
C PHE A 180 10.26 2.33 14.52
N ARG A 181 11.52 2.71 14.71
CA ARG A 181 12.50 1.96 15.50
C ARG A 181 12.62 2.63 16.85
N TRP A 182 12.61 1.83 17.91
CA TRP A 182 12.71 2.31 19.28
C TRP A 182 14.06 1.97 19.88
N SER A 183 14.59 2.86 20.73
CA SER A 183 15.67 2.56 21.67
C SER A 183 15.34 3.13 23.03
N VAL A 184 15.83 2.45 24.07
CA VAL A 184 15.85 2.95 25.44
C VAL A 184 17.28 2.88 25.89
N ASP A 185 17.82 4.04 26.22
CA ASP A 185 19.22 4.21 26.58
C ASP A 185 19.28 4.99 27.90
N THR A 186 20.42 4.93 28.58
CA THR A 186 20.66 5.72 29.78
C THR A 186 20.63 7.22 29.44
N ASP A 187 19.97 8.01 30.29
CA ASP A 187 20.06 9.46 30.19
C ASP A 187 21.34 9.94 30.88
N GLY A 188 22.37 10.23 30.07
CA GLY A 188 23.68 10.68 30.53
C GLY A 188 23.69 12.06 31.21
N SER A 189 22.53 12.74 31.30
CA SER A 189 22.40 14.01 32.01
C SER A 189 22.34 13.89 33.54
N THR A 190 22.22 12.68 34.08
CA THR A 190 22.15 12.43 35.53
C THR A 190 23.26 11.51 36.01
N HIS A 191 23.69 11.66 37.27
CA HIS A 191 24.70 10.80 37.89
C HIS A 191 24.22 9.36 38.17
N GLN A 192 22.95 9.05 37.90
CA GLN A 192 22.35 7.72 38.07
C GLN A 192 21.77 7.23 36.73
N PRO A 193 22.55 6.48 35.93
CA PRO A 193 22.06 5.91 34.68
C PRO A 193 21.00 4.84 34.97
N GLY A 194 19.75 5.11 34.60
CA GLY A 194 18.67 4.12 34.65
C GLY A 194 18.73 3.17 33.47
N MET A 195 18.10 2.00 33.58
CA MET A 195 17.99 1.04 32.46
C MET A 195 16.59 0.47 32.37
N GLY A 196 16.11 0.29 31.14
CA GLY A 196 14.80 -0.28 30.87
C GLY A 196 14.81 -1.18 29.65
N THR A 197 13.79 -2.04 29.54
CA THR A 197 13.62 -2.94 28.40
C THR A 197 12.44 -2.50 27.55
N LEU A 198 12.62 -2.60 26.23
CA LEU A 198 11.58 -2.40 25.24
C LEU A 198 10.83 -3.70 24.95
N ASN A 199 9.50 -3.66 25.06
CA ASN A 199 8.63 -4.76 24.66
C ASN A 199 7.61 -4.24 23.63
N PRO A 200 7.52 -4.84 22.43
CA PRO A 200 6.54 -4.45 21.43
C PRO A 200 5.12 -4.73 21.92
N THR A 201 4.18 -3.88 21.53
CA THR A 201 2.76 -4.11 21.80
C THR A 201 2.18 -5.16 20.83
N ALA A 202 0.85 -5.33 20.85
CA ALA A 202 0.19 -6.18 19.86
C ALA A 202 0.38 -5.65 18.42
N ASP A 203 0.55 -4.33 18.27
CA ASP A 203 0.80 -3.65 17.00
C ASP A 203 2.27 -3.77 16.55
N ARG A 204 2.47 -4.37 15.38
CA ARG A 204 3.80 -4.58 14.77
C ARG A 204 4.28 -3.40 13.93
N SER A 205 3.51 -2.32 13.80
CA SER A 205 3.93 -1.09 13.12
C SER A 205 5.05 -0.35 13.85
N GLY A 206 5.19 -0.61 15.16
CA GLY A 206 6.07 0.14 16.05
C GLY A 206 5.53 1.52 16.39
N ARG A 207 4.25 1.83 16.15
CA ARG A 207 3.65 3.09 16.61
C ARG A 207 3.54 3.17 18.13
N GLU A 208 3.39 2.03 18.77
CA GLU A 208 3.34 1.93 20.22
C GLU A 208 4.42 0.98 20.73
N MET A 209 4.92 1.27 21.93
CA MET A 209 5.97 0.49 22.57
C MET A 209 5.81 0.52 24.09
N TRP A 210 6.01 -0.63 24.74
CA TRP A 210 6.10 -0.69 26.20
C TRP A 210 7.54 -0.55 26.65
N VAL A 211 7.79 0.40 27.55
CA VAL A 211 9.07 0.59 28.23
C VAL A 211 8.91 0.09 29.66
N PHE A 212 9.56 -1.02 30.00
CA PHE A 212 9.51 -1.60 31.34
C PHE A 212 10.71 -1.16 32.18
N HIS A 213 10.48 -0.90 33.47
CA HIS A 213 11.55 -0.84 34.47
C HIS A 213 11.93 -2.27 34.89
N ARG A 214 12.65 -2.95 34.01
CA ARG A 214 13.30 -4.24 34.25
C ARG A 214 14.36 -4.50 33.19
N ILE A 215 15.37 -5.29 33.53
CA ILE A 215 16.45 -5.71 32.64
C ILE A 215 16.51 -7.23 32.68
N TYR A 216 16.52 -7.85 31.51
CA TYR A 216 16.78 -9.28 31.39
C TYR A 216 18.29 -9.51 31.31
N ARG A 217 18.85 -10.12 32.34
CA ARG A 217 20.24 -10.56 32.32
C ARG A 217 20.35 -11.91 31.59
N PRO A 218 21.54 -12.27 31.08
CA PRO A 218 21.76 -13.56 30.42
C PRO A 218 21.47 -14.80 31.29
N ASP A 219 21.48 -14.65 32.62
CA ASP A 219 21.16 -15.69 33.60
C ASP A 219 19.65 -15.79 33.92
N GLU A 220 18.79 -15.18 33.09
CA GLU A 220 17.33 -15.12 33.26
C GLU A 220 16.85 -14.40 34.53
N VAL A 221 17.78 -13.79 35.29
CA VAL A 221 17.44 -12.99 36.47
C VAL A 221 16.99 -11.60 36.04
N VAL A 222 15.86 -11.16 36.59
CA VAL A 222 15.37 -9.79 36.40
C VAL A 222 16.15 -8.85 37.32
N ALA A 223 16.80 -7.85 36.73
CA ALA A 223 17.49 -6.79 37.45
C ALA A 223 16.81 -5.43 37.23
N TYR A 224 17.08 -4.50 38.16
CA TYR A 224 16.52 -3.15 38.16
C TYR A 224 17.66 -2.16 38.32
N ALA A 225 17.64 -1.09 37.52
CA ALA A 225 18.57 0.02 37.64
C ALA A 225 17.76 1.31 37.62
N PRO A 226 17.55 1.94 38.79
CA PRO A 226 16.80 3.18 38.90
C PRO A 226 17.58 4.35 38.31
N GLY A 227 16.91 5.47 38.12
CA GLY A 227 17.47 6.67 37.52
C GLY A 227 16.70 7.07 36.27
N ARG A 228 17.35 7.83 35.39
CA ARG A 228 16.69 8.40 34.22
C ARG A 228 17.11 7.68 32.94
N VAL A 229 16.12 7.38 32.10
CA VAL A 229 16.34 6.83 30.75
C VAL A 229 15.83 7.80 29.69
N LYS A 230 16.44 7.75 28.51
CA LYS A 230 15.97 8.42 27.31
C LYS A 230 15.27 7.38 26.42
N VAL A 231 14.01 7.64 26.11
CA VAL A 231 13.23 6.86 25.15
C VAL A 231 13.33 7.56 23.81
N THR A 232 13.81 6.86 22.79
CA THR A 232 13.98 7.40 21.44
C THR A 232 13.10 6.63 20.46
N ALA A 233 12.33 7.35 19.67
CA ALA A 233 11.65 6.82 18.50
C ALA A 233 12.26 7.43 17.23
N VAL A 234 12.64 6.58 16.27
CA VAL A 234 13.25 6.97 15.00
C VAL A 234 12.35 6.54 13.85
N CYS A 235 12.02 7.48 12.96
CA CYS A 235 11.32 7.21 11.72
C CYS A 235 12.22 7.53 10.54
N ARG A 236 12.28 6.62 9.56
CA ARG A 236 12.94 6.84 8.27
C ARG A 236 11.93 6.70 7.15
N LEU A 237 11.77 7.76 6.37
CA LEU A 237 10.82 7.82 5.27
C LEU A 237 11.45 8.57 4.10
N ASN A 238 11.38 8.01 2.89
CA ASN A 238 11.90 8.64 1.67
C ASN A 238 13.37 9.10 1.77
N GLY A 239 14.20 8.33 2.48
CA GLY A 239 15.62 8.66 2.70
C GLY A 239 15.89 9.69 3.80
N VAL A 240 14.86 10.32 4.36
CA VAL A 240 14.98 11.26 5.48
C VAL A 240 14.77 10.52 6.79
N GLU A 241 15.67 10.77 7.76
CA GLU A 241 15.55 10.25 9.13
C GLU A 241 15.22 11.40 10.09
N ARG A 242 14.25 11.15 10.98
CA ARG A 242 13.88 12.03 12.08
C ARG A 242 13.68 11.20 13.34
N SER A 243 13.96 11.80 14.48
CA SER A 243 13.82 11.15 15.77
C SER A 243 13.19 12.10 16.79
N ALA A 244 12.53 11.50 17.77
CA ALA A 244 12.04 12.18 18.96
C ALA A 244 12.60 11.47 20.18
N VAL A 245 12.98 12.26 21.18
CA VAL A 245 13.57 11.78 22.43
C VAL A 245 12.77 12.35 23.58
N ALA A 246 12.42 11.50 24.55
CA ALA A 246 11.75 11.92 25.76
C ALA A 246 12.33 11.21 26.99
N PRO A 247 12.43 11.91 28.13
CA PRO A 247 12.93 11.33 29.36
C PRO A 247 11.88 10.48 30.07
N LEU A 248 12.34 9.52 30.85
CA LEU A 248 11.53 8.69 31.74
C LEU A 248 12.30 8.40 33.02
N GLU A 249 11.64 8.61 34.16
CA GLU A 249 12.21 8.35 35.48
C GLU A 249 11.82 6.97 35.98
N LEU A 250 12.81 6.24 36.50
CA LEU A 250 12.70 4.91 37.09
C LEU A 250 12.99 5.02 38.59
N LEU A 251 12.03 4.58 39.40
CA LEU A 251 12.12 4.62 40.86
C LEU A 251 13.00 3.48 41.39
N PRO A 252 13.67 3.65 42.54
CA PRO A 252 14.42 2.60 43.21
C PRO A 252 13.58 1.36 43.53
#